data_AF-A0AAD0JFA2-F1
#
_entry.id   AF-A0AAD0JFA2-F1
#
_cell.length_a   1.000
_cell.length_b   1.000
_cell.length_c   1.000
_cell.angle_alpha   90.00
_cell.angle_beta   90.00
_cell.angle_gamma   90.00
#
_symmetry.space_group_name_H-M   'P 1'
#
loop_
_entity.id
_entity.type
_entity.pdbx_description
1 polymer ?
#
loop_
_entity_poly.entity_id
_entity_poly.type
_entity_poly.pdbx_seq_one_letter_code
_entity_poly.pdbx_strand_id
1 'polypeptide(L)'
;MLDTTMPPPPAAADAPDEPALIRAAAAGDTVAYECLYRSHAPRLFAVLWRLCGGQQARAEDALQEAFLQAWKALPGFRFESSLATWLHRLGVNAALMELRVRAGGQDHHSLDDMEGGLQELAVHDRCAGTERDLERALATLPPRARAVLVLHDIEGWKHHEIAEQLQMAVGSSKAQLHRARGLLRARLGDMT
;
A
#
# COMPACT_ATOMS: atom_id res chain seq x y z
N MET A 1 -18.47 -25.88 48.70
CA MET A 1 -17.44 -24.87 48.97
C MET A 1 -16.30 -25.10 47.98
N LEU A 2 -16.18 -24.19 47.00
CA LEU A 2 -15.00 -23.73 46.28
C LEU A 2 -15.50 -23.15 44.95
N ASP A 3 -15.98 -21.90 45.01
CA ASP A 3 -16.17 -21.08 43.81
C ASP A 3 -14.78 -20.78 43.23
N THR A 4 -14.43 -21.45 42.14
CA THR A 4 -13.30 -21.03 41.31
C THR A 4 -13.72 -19.78 40.54
N THR A 5 -13.58 -18.62 41.18
CA THR A 5 -13.61 -17.33 40.48
C THR A 5 -12.30 -17.22 39.72
N MET A 6 -12.33 -17.54 38.43
CA MET A 6 -11.26 -17.25 37.49
C MET A 6 -11.09 -15.71 37.45
N PRO A 7 -9.87 -15.16 37.62
CA PRO A 7 -9.69 -13.72 37.47
C PRO A 7 -10.06 -13.33 36.03
N PRO A 8 -10.69 -12.15 35.82
CA PRO A 8 -10.95 -11.66 34.48
C PRO A 8 -9.62 -11.59 33.70
N PRO A 9 -9.60 -11.88 32.40
CA PRO A 9 -8.42 -11.65 31.58
C PRO A 9 -7.98 -10.19 31.78
N PRO A 10 -6.67 -9.90 31.88
CA PRO A 10 -6.21 -8.53 32.02
C PRO A 10 -6.84 -7.71 30.91
N ALA A 11 -7.63 -6.72 31.32
CA ALA A 11 -8.25 -5.77 30.41
C ALA A 11 -7.16 -5.19 29.51
N ALA A 12 -7.51 -4.92 28.26
CA ALA A 12 -6.71 -4.27 27.23
C ALA A 12 -6.31 -2.81 27.59
N ALA A 13 -5.66 -2.62 28.73
CA ALA A 13 -5.42 -1.33 29.38
C ALA A 13 -4.00 -0.78 29.19
N ASP A 14 -3.11 -1.48 28.48
CA ASP A 14 -1.71 -1.06 28.28
C ASP A 14 -1.33 -0.80 26.83
N ALA A 15 -2.31 -0.58 25.94
CA ALA A 15 -1.99 0.07 24.66
C ALA A 15 -1.72 1.56 24.96
N PRO A 16 -0.48 2.05 24.80
CA PRO A 16 -0.18 3.46 25.04
C PRO A 16 -1.10 4.36 24.22
N ASP A 17 -1.62 5.43 24.84
CA ASP A 17 -2.51 6.42 24.22
C ASP A 17 -1.85 6.99 22.95
N GLU A 18 -2.37 6.63 21.78
CA GLU A 18 -1.78 7.00 20.48
C GLU A 18 -1.62 8.52 20.33
N PRO A 19 -2.61 9.36 20.67
CA PRO A 19 -2.43 10.81 20.77
C PRO A 19 -1.26 11.26 21.66
N ALA A 20 -1.02 10.62 22.80
CA ALA A 20 0.11 10.94 23.66
C ALA A 20 1.45 10.54 23.01
N LEU A 21 1.51 9.37 22.38
CA LEU A 21 2.68 8.93 21.62
C LEU A 21 2.98 9.89 20.46
N ILE A 22 1.96 10.35 19.72
CA ILE A 22 2.13 11.32 18.64
C ILE A 22 2.72 12.63 19.17
N ARG A 23 2.21 13.16 20.29
CA ARG A 23 2.74 14.38 20.90
C ARG A 23 4.17 14.22 21.39
N ALA A 24 4.50 13.10 22.03
CA ALA A 24 5.86 12.81 22.48
C ALA A 24 6.83 12.68 21.30
N ALA A 25 6.46 11.92 20.28
CA ALA A 25 7.25 11.76 19.05
C ALA A 25 7.43 13.09 18.30
N ALA A 26 6.38 13.93 18.25
CA ALA A 26 6.46 15.28 17.69
C ALA A 26 7.44 16.20 18.45
N ALA A 27 7.68 15.93 19.74
CA ALA A 27 8.69 16.60 20.55
C ALA A 27 10.09 15.97 20.45
N GLY A 28 10.27 14.93 19.63
CA GLY A 28 11.54 14.26 19.40
C GLY A 28 11.78 12.98 20.22
N ASP A 29 10.76 12.46 20.92
CA ASP A 29 10.87 11.18 21.62
C ASP A 29 10.94 10.02 20.62
N THR A 30 12.12 9.40 20.52
CA THR A 30 12.39 8.30 19.60
C THR A 30 11.73 7.00 20.02
N VAL A 31 11.51 6.77 21.32
CA VAL A 31 10.84 5.56 21.84
C VAL A 31 9.35 5.63 21.50
N ALA A 32 8.74 6.80 21.70
CA ALA A 32 7.35 7.03 21.30
C ALA A 32 7.17 6.82 19.80
N TYR A 33 8.12 7.29 18.99
CA TYR A 33 8.09 7.10 17.55
C TYR A 33 8.29 5.66 17.12
N GLU A 34 9.16 4.90 17.79
CA GLU A 34 9.32 3.47 17.55
C GLU A 34 8.02 2.71 17.85
N CYS A 35 7.29 3.07 18.91
CA CYS A 35 5.97 2.49 19.21
C CYS A 35 4.96 2.76 18.08
N LEU A 36 4.93 3.99 17.55
CA LEU A 36 4.08 4.33 16.40
C LEU A 36 4.51 3.54 15.15
N TYR A 37 5.81 3.46 14.88
CA TYR A 37 6.34 2.67 13.76
C TYR A 37 5.90 1.22 13.85
N ARG A 38 6.12 0.53 14.98
CA ARG A 38 5.75 -0.88 15.17
C ARG A 38 4.24 -1.11 14.99
N SER A 39 3.42 -0.14 15.38
CA SER A 39 1.96 -0.24 15.29
C SER A 39 1.43 -0.05 13.87
N HIS A 40 2.05 0.83 13.07
CA HIS A 40 1.54 1.22 11.75
C HIS A 40 2.27 0.56 10.57
N ALA A 41 3.54 0.20 10.75
CA ALA A 41 4.38 -0.35 9.68
C ALA A 41 3.80 -1.62 9.02
N PRO A 42 3.28 -2.63 9.74
CA PRO A 42 2.81 -3.87 9.10
C PRO A 42 1.68 -3.63 8.10
N ARG A 43 0.69 -2.80 8.48
CA ARG A 43 -0.46 -2.49 7.62
C ARG A 43 -0.03 -1.65 6.42
N LEU A 44 0.80 -0.64 6.64
CA LEU A 44 1.31 0.20 5.54
C LEU A 44 2.15 -0.63 4.57
N PHE A 45 3.04 -1.48 5.09
CA PHE A 45 3.89 -2.35 4.29
C PHE A 45 3.09 -3.26 3.37
N ALA A 46 1.98 -3.84 3.84
CA ALA A 46 1.12 -4.69 3.00
C ALA A 46 0.58 -3.94 1.76
N VAL A 47 0.21 -2.66 1.92
CA VAL A 47 -0.23 -1.81 0.79
C VAL A 47 0.93 -1.56 -0.17
N LEU A 48 2.09 -1.14 0.37
CA LEU A 48 3.26 -0.82 -0.44
C LEU A 48 3.78 -2.05 -1.20
N TRP A 49 3.79 -3.21 -0.56
CA TRP A 49 4.17 -4.48 -1.15
C TRP A 49 3.31 -4.83 -2.37
N ARG A 50 1.98 -4.65 -2.27
CA ARG A 50 1.06 -4.81 -3.41
C ARG A 50 1.35 -3.80 -4.52
N LEU A 51 1.57 -2.52 -4.19
CA LEU A 51 1.92 -1.50 -5.19
C LEU A 51 3.24 -1.82 -5.93
N CYS A 52 4.24 -2.27 -5.18
CA CYS A 52 5.55 -2.67 -5.69
C CYS A 52 5.53 -4.03 -6.42
N GLY A 53 4.39 -4.73 -6.46
CA GLY A 53 4.25 -6.00 -7.16
C GLY A 53 5.04 -7.13 -6.52
N GLY A 54 5.08 -7.15 -5.18
CA GLY A 54 5.78 -8.18 -4.41
C GLY A 54 7.28 -8.00 -4.25
N GLN A 55 7.85 -6.92 -4.78
CA GLN A 55 9.27 -6.58 -4.63
C GLN A 55 9.54 -6.05 -3.22
N GLN A 56 10.00 -6.94 -2.32
CA GLN A 56 10.22 -6.64 -0.91
C GLN A 56 11.11 -5.41 -0.70
N ALA A 57 12.30 -5.36 -1.31
CA ALA A 57 13.23 -4.24 -1.15
C ALA A 57 12.59 -2.89 -1.49
N ARG A 58 11.78 -2.82 -2.55
CA ARG A 58 11.09 -1.59 -2.95
C ARG A 58 10.01 -1.17 -1.96
N ALA A 59 9.28 -2.14 -1.42
CA ALA A 59 8.26 -1.89 -0.42
C ALA A 59 8.90 -1.40 0.89
N GLU A 60 10.04 -1.97 1.27
CA GLU A 60 10.83 -1.54 2.43
C GLU A 60 11.38 -0.12 2.23
N ASP A 61 11.94 0.19 1.06
CA ASP A 61 12.43 1.55 0.74
C ASP A 61 11.31 2.59 0.82
N ALA A 62 10.15 2.30 0.23
CA ALA A 62 8.99 3.20 0.28
C ALA A 62 8.45 3.37 1.71
N LEU A 63 8.46 2.30 2.51
CA LEU A 63 8.06 2.34 3.92
C LEU A 63 9.01 3.23 4.71
N GLN A 64 10.32 3.01 4.55
CA GLN A 64 11.35 3.80 5.22
C GLN A 64 11.23 5.28 4.85
N GLU A 65 11.11 5.60 3.56
CA GLU A 65 10.94 6.99 3.11
C GLU A 65 9.68 7.61 3.74
N ALA A 66 8.56 6.89 3.79
CA ALA A 66 7.33 7.37 4.39
C ALA A 66 7.51 7.72 5.88
N PHE A 67 8.18 6.85 6.65
CA PHE A 67 8.46 7.13 8.05
C PHE A 67 9.56 8.19 8.24
N LEU A 68 10.54 8.32 7.34
CA LEU A 68 11.49 9.43 7.41
C LEU A 68 10.80 10.78 7.17
N GLN A 69 9.88 10.83 6.20
CA GLN A 69 9.06 12.01 5.93
C GLN A 69 8.10 12.29 7.11
N ALA A 70 7.48 11.25 7.66
CA ALA A 70 6.59 11.37 8.80
C ALA A 70 7.33 11.97 9.99
N TRP A 71 8.52 11.47 10.37
CA TRP A 71 9.33 12.03 11.45
C TRP A 71 9.59 13.54 11.28
N LYS A 72 9.97 13.97 10.07
CA LYS A 72 10.24 15.38 9.75
C LYS A 72 8.99 16.26 9.85
N ALA A 73 7.83 15.72 9.47
CA ALA A 73 6.58 16.48 9.38
C ALA A 73 5.68 16.34 10.63
N LEU A 74 5.95 15.37 11.51
CA LEU A 74 5.17 15.08 12.70
C LEU A 74 4.99 16.28 13.65
N PRO A 75 5.99 17.17 13.85
CA PRO A 75 5.80 18.38 14.65
C PRO A 75 4.66 19.30 14.17
N GLY A 76 4.33 19.23 12.87
CA GLY A 76 3.24 19.99 12.25
C GLY A 76 1.92 19.24 12.15
N PHE A 77 1.82 18.02 12.71
CA PHE A 77 0.62 17.18 12.60
C PHE A 77 -0.56 17.76 13.39
N ARG A 78 -1.68 18.04 12.70
CA ARG A 78 -2.83 18.79 13.24
C ARG A 78 -3.98 17.94 13.78
N PHE A 79 -3.88 16.62 13.74
CA PHE A 79 -4.96 15.70 14.15
C PHE A 79 -6.29 15.89 13.37
N GLU A 80 -6.23 16.47 12.17
CA GLU A 80 -7.39 16.59 11.26
C GLU A 80 -7.74 15.26 10.58
N SER A 81 -6.86 14.26 10.70
CA SER A 81 -7.06 12.87 10.29
C SER A 81 -6.36 11.94 11.29
N SER A 82 -6.59 10.62 11.19
CA SER A 82 -5.81 9.65 11.96
C SER A 82 -4.37 9.60 11.45
N LEU A 83 -3.43 9.22 12.33
CA LEU A 83 -2.05 9.02 11.95
C LEU A 83 -1.93 7.95 10.84
N ALA A 84 -2.70 6.87 10.94
CA ALA A 84 -2.75 5.81 9.94
C ALA A 84 -3.12 6.35 8.54
N THR A 85 -4.14 7.21 8.44
CA THR A 85 -4.54 7.81 7.15
C THR A 85 -3.46 8.73 6.59
N TRP A 86 -2.78 9.48 7.45
CA TRP A 86 -1.70 10.37 7.04
C TRP A 86 -0.45 9.60 6.57
N LEU A 87 -0.01 8.59 7.34
CA LEU A 87 1.07 7.68 6.96
C LEU A 87 0.76 6.91 5.68
N HIS A 88 -0.49 6.49 5.50
CA HIS A 88 -0.95 5.84 4.27
C HIS A 88 -0.74 6.74 3.05
N ARG A 89 -1.10 8.03 3.15
CA ARG A 89 -0.86 9.01 2.07
C ARG A 89 0.63 9.18 1.79
N LEU A 90 1.48 9.32 2.80
CA LEU A 90 2.93 9.42 2.62
C LEU A 90 3.51 8.19 1.92
N GLY A 91 3.16 6.99 2.38
CA GLY A 91 3.65 5.74 1.82
C GLY A 91 3.20 5.51 0.38
N VAL A 92 1.91 5.70 0.08
CA VAL A 92 1.40 5.59 -1.29
C VAL A 92 2.12 6.58 -2.19
N ASN A 93 2.29 7.83 -1.78
CA ASN A 93 2.99 8.84 -2.57
C ASN A 93 4.45 8.43 -2.84
N ALA A 94 5.16 7.89 -1.85
CA ALA A 94 6.53 7.39 -2.01
C ALA A 94 6.60 6.25 -3.05
N ALA A 95 5.72 5.25 -2.94
CA ALA A 95 5.67 4.13 -3.89
C ALA A 95 5.30 4.56 -5.32
N LEU A 96 4.37 5.52 -5.46
CA LEU A 96 3.95 6.05 -6.76
C LEU A 96 5.01 6.96 -7.40
N MET A 97 5.76 7.71 -6.60
CA MET A 97 6.88 8.52 -7.09
C MET A 97 7.96 7.63 -7.72
N GLU A 98 8.33 6.55 -7.05
CA GLU A 98 9.28 5.56 -7.59
C GLU A 98 8.79 4.96 -8.91
N LEU A 99 7.49 4.64 -8.99
CA LEU A 99 6.86 4.15 -10.21
C LEU A 99 6.96 5.16 -11.36
N ARG A 100 6.78 6.46 -11.08
CA ARG A 100 6.89 7.55 -12.07
C ARG A 100 8.32 7.75 -12.56
N VAL A 101 9.30 7.75 -11.66
CA VAL A 101 10.73 7.90 -12.04
C VAL A 101 11.15 6.78 -13.01
N ARG A 102 10.70 5.54 -12.76
CA ARG A 102 10.97 4.41 -13.65
C ARG A 102 10.27 4.55 -15.00
N ALA A 103 9.03 5.06 -15.03
CA ALA A 103 8.31 5.31 -16.27
C ALA A 103 8.94 6.43 -17.10
N GLY A 104 9.46 7.49 -16.47
CA GLY A 104 10.15 8.60 -17.15
C GLY A 104 11.53 8.23 -17.72
N GLY A 105 12.12 7.12 -17.29
CA GLY A 105 13.28 6.51 -17.99
C GLY A 105 12.89 5.72 -19.25
N GLN A 106 11.60 5.49 -19.45
CA GLN A 106 10.97 4.74 -20.54
C GLN A 106 10.02 5.66 -21.32
N ASP A 107 10.44 6.89 -21.62
CA ASP A 107 9.63 7.87 -22.35
C ASP A 107 9.49 7.50 -23.83
N HIS A 108 8.63 6.51 -24.14
CA HIS A 108 7.90 6.41 -25.41
C HIS A 108 6.71 5.42 -25.37
N HIS A 109 5.81 5.56 -24.40
CA HIS A 109 4.47 4.96 -24.56
C HIS A 109 3.42 6.06 -24.66
N SER A 110 3.34 6.62 -25.87
CA SER A 110 2.15 7.28 -26.38
C SER A 110 0.93 6.39 -26.14
N LEU A 111 -0.23 7.03 -26.03
CA LEU A 111 -1.55 6.42 -25.81
C LEU A 111 -1.99 5.39 -26.88
N ASP A 112 -1.11 5.05 -27.84
CA ASP A 112 -1.30 4.08 -28.92
C ASP A 112 -0.78 2.67 -28.59
N ASP A 113 0.01 2.46 -27.54
CA ASP A 113 0.42 1.11 -27.10
C ASP A 113 -0.62 0.43 -26.19
N MET A 114 -1.90 0.57 -26.59
CA MET A 114 -3.03 -0.05 -25.89
C MET A 114 -3.13 -1.56 -26.15
N GLU A 115 -2.24 -2.14 -26.96
CA GLU A 115 -2.29 -3.54 -27.39
C GLU A 115 -0.99 -4.34 -27.13
N GLY A 116 0.12 -3.71 -26.77
CA GLY A 116 1.42 -4.38 -26.59
C GLY A 116 1.89 -4.44 -25.14
N GLY A 117 2.32 -5.61 -24.67
CA GLY A 117 3.13 -5.73 -23.45
C GLY A 117 2.58 -6.63 -22.36
N LEU A 118 2.16 -7.84 -22.72
CA LEU A 118 2.33 -8.98 -21.81
C LEU A 118 3.81 -9.35 -21.85
N GLN A 119 4.65 -8.67 -21.06
CA GLN A 119 5.99 -9.21 -20.78
C GLN A 119 5.75 -10.46 -19.91
N GLU A 120 5.94 -11.62 -20.53
CA GLU A 120 5.80 -12.94 -19.92
C GLU A 120 6.79 -13.10 -18.76
N LEU A 121 6.40 -12.65 -17.57
CA LEU A 121 6.96 -13.16 -16.31
C LEU A 121 6.18 -14.43 -15.97
N ALA A 122 6.54 -15.53 -16.66
CA ALA A 122 6.02 -16.85 -16.38
C ALA A 122 6.56 -17.33 -15.02
N VAL A 123 5.79 -17.13 -13.96
CA VAL A 123 5.98 -17.83 -12.68
C VAL A 123 4.95 -18.95 -12.64
N HIS A 124 5.35 -20.13 -13.12
CA HIS A 124 4.64 -21.37 -12.87
C HIS A 124 4.90 -21.79 -11.42
N ASP A 125 3.90 -21.71 -10.53
CA ASP A 125 3.70 -22.72 -9.50
C ASP A 125 2.30 -22.65 -8.87
N ARG A 126 1.69 -23.82 -8.70
CA ARG A 126 0.27 -24.02 -8.34
C ARG A 126 0.01 -23.93 -6.84
N CYS A 127 -1.17 -23.42 -6.51
CA CYS A 127 -1.93 -23.53 -5.25
C CYS A 127 -1.24 -23.23 -3.91
N ALA A 128 -1.66 -22.13 -3.26
CA ALA A 128 -1.81 -22.08 -1.80
C ALA A 128 -2.56 -20.80 -1.36
N GLY A 129 -3.89 -20.88 -1.18
CA GLY A 129 -4.70 -19.88 -0.49
C GLY A 129 -5.10 -18.66 -1.33
N THR A 130 -6.40 -18.33 -1.30
CA THR A 130 -7.01 -17.23 -2.08
C THR A 130 -6.28 -15.89 -1.95
N GLU A 131 -5.73 -15.60 -0.77
CA GLU A 131 -4.99 -14.35 -0.51
C GLU A 131 -3.61 -14.34 -1.17
N ARG A 132 -2.86 -15.44 -1.07
CA ARG A 132 -1.56 -15.65 -1.72
C ARG A 132 -1.67 -15.78 -3.24
N ASP A 133 -2.78 -16.29 -3.74
CA ASP A 133 -3.08 -16.37 -5.17
C ASP A 133 -3.39 -14.96 -5.73
N LEU A 134 -4.13 -14.14 -4.98
CA LEU A 134 -4.36 -12.74 -5.32
C LEU A 134 -3.04 -11.95 -5.35
N GLU A 135 -2.21 -12.08 -4.32
CA GLU A 135 -0.91 -11.41 -4.25
C GLU A 135 0.01 -11.75 -5.43
N ARG A 136 0.08 -13.04 -5.78
CA ARG A 136 0.81 -13.49 -6.98
C ARG A 136 0.21 -12.94 -8.26
N ALA A 137 -1.12 -12.98 -8.40
CA ALA A 137 -1.79 -12.45 -9.58
C ALA A 137 -1.54 -10.94 -9.74
N LEU A 138 -1.61 -10.17 -8.65
CA LEU A 138 -1.27 -8.75 -8.65
C LEU A 138 0.16 -8.50 -9.12
N ALA A 139 1.13 -9.30 -8.66
CA ALA A 139 2.55 -9.15 -9.05
C ALA A 139 2.75 -9.23 -10.59
N THR A 140 1.93 -10.01 -11.28
CA THR A 140 2.00 -10.18 -12.75
C THR A 140 1.44 -9.01 -13.56
N LEU A 141 0.68 -8.12 -12.93
CA LEU A 141 0.06 -7.00 -13.63
C LEU A 141 1.10 -5.94 -14.04
N PRO A 142 0.88 -5.26 -15.19
CA PRO A 142 1.64 -4.08 -15.54
C PRO A 142 1.61 -3.04 -14.40
N PRO A 143 2.73 -2.35 -14.09
CA PRO A 143 2.84 -1.53 -12.88
C PRO A 143 1.74 -0.47 -12.70
N ARG A 144 1.34 0.24 -13.76
CA ARG A 144 0.26 1.24 -13.69
C ARG A 144 -1.12 0.60 -13.50
N ALA A 145 -1.39 -0.52 -14.17
CA ALA A 145 -2.64 -1.27 -14.01
C ALA A 145 -2.77 -1.80 -12.57
N ARG A 146 -1.68 -2.35 -12.02
CA ARG A 146 -1.60 -2.79 -10.62
C ARG A 146 -1.86 -1.65 -9.65
N ALA A 147 -1.16 -0.53 -9.81
CA ALA A 147 -1.31 0.62 -8.91
C ALA A 147 -2.77 1.12 -8.88
N VAL A 148 -3.41 1.26 -10.04
CA VAL A 148 -4.81 1.68 -10.12
C VAL A 148 -5.74 0.67 -9.45
N LEU A 149 -5.55 -0.63 -9.69
CA LEU A 149 -6.39 -1.66 -9.10
C LEU A 149 -6.24 -1.75 -7.58
N VAL A 150 -5.01 -1.72 -7.07
CA VAL A 150 -4.75 -1.71 -5.62
C VAL A 150 -5.38 -0.49 -4.98
N LEU A 151 -5.14 0.72 -5.52
CA LEU A 151 -5.66 1.94 -4.93
C LEU A 151 -7.19 2.02 -4.98
N HIS A 152 -7.82 1.60 -6.08
CA HIS A 152 -9.27 1.69 -6.23
C HIS A 152 -10.02 0.55 -5.54
N ASP A 153 -9.69 -0.71 -5.85
CA ASP A 153 -10.49 -1.86 -5.43
C ASP A 153 -10.12 -2.36 -4.04
N ILE A 154 -8.89 -2.11 -3.58
CA ILE A 154 -8.42 -2.57 -2.25
C ILE A 154 -8.43 -1.40 -1.25
N GLU A 155 -7.87 -0.24 -1.64
CA GLU A 155 -7.75 0.91 -0.73
C GLU A 155 -8.92 1.92 -0.83
N GLY A 156 -9.82 1.76 -1.81
CA GLY A 156 -11.06 2.56 -1.93
C GLY A 156 -10.88 3.99 -2.47
N TRP A 157 -9.75 4.30 -3.12
CA TRP A 157 -9.48 5.62 -3.69
C TRP A 157 -10.35 5.88 -4.91
N LYS A 158 -10.73 7.15 -5.09
CA LYS A 158 -11.50 7.58 -6.27
C LYS A 158 -10.58 7.77 -7.46
N HIS A 159 -11.13 7.56 -8.66
CA HIS A 159 -10.37 7.72 -9.91
C HIS A 159 -9.71 9.10 -10.09
N HIS A 160 -10.30 10.18 -9.57
CA HIS A 160 -9.68 11.50 -9.68
C HIS A 160 -8.45 11.63 -8.77
N GLU A 161 -8.48 11.07 -7.56
CA GLU A 161 -7.35 11.05 -6.63
C GLU A 161 -6.20 10.24 -7.23
N ILE A 162 -6.51 9.07 -7.80
CA ILE A 162 -5.52 8.21 -8.47
C ILE A 162 -4.92 8.90 -9.70
N ALA A 163 -5.75 9.55 -10.51
CA ALA A 163 -5.33 10.25 -11.72
C ALA A 163 -4.36 11.42 -11.41
N GLU A 164 -4.64 12.17 -10.36
CA GLU A 164 -3.78 13.24 -9.86
C GLU A 164 -2.40 12.68 -9.43
N GLN A 165 -2.39 11.64 -8.58
CA GLN A 165 -1.14 11.07 -8.07
C GLN A 165 -0.28 10.42 -9.16
N LEU A 166 -0.92 9.75 -10.12
CA LEU A 166 -0.22 9.07 -11.23
C LEU A 166 0.02 9.96 -12.45
N GLN A 167 -0.35 11.26 -12.38
CA GLN A 167 -0.28 12.22 -13.48
C GLN A 167 -0.83 11.66 -14.80
N MET A 168 -2.09 11.25 -14.78
CA MET A 168 -2.81 10.73 -15.95
C MET A 168 -4.21 11.31 -16.03
N ALA A 169 -4.90 11.13 -17.16
CA ALA A 169 -6.31 11.49 -17.26
C ALA A 169 -7.19 10.55 -16.41
N VAL A 170 -8.30 11.06 -15.88
CA VAL A 170 -9.30 10.23 -15.14
C VAL A 170 -9.82 9.08 -16.01
N GLY A 171 -10.00 9.32 -17.32
CA GLY A 171 -10.35 8.26 -18.27
C GLY A 171 -9.29 7.16 -18.37
N SER A 172 -8.00 7.53 -18.31
CA SER A 172 -6.89 6.58 -18.27
C SER A 172 -6.91 5.73 -17.00
N SER A 173 -7.23 6.31 -15.84
CA SER A 173 -7.40 5.54 -14.60
C SER A 173 -8.50 4.47 -14.75
N LYS A 174 -9.67 4.81 -15.31
CA LYS A 174 -10.75 3.85 -15.57
C LYS A 174 -10.34 2.74 -16.54
N ALA A 175 -9.63 3.09 -17.63
CA ALA A 175 -9.14 2.13 -18.61
C ALA A 175 -8.12 1.16 -18.00
N GLN A 176 -7.19 1.66 -17.18
CA GLN A 176 -6.21 0.84 -16.46
C GLN A 176 -6.88 -0.11 -15.46
N LEU A 177 -7.92 0.35 -14.74
CA LEU A 177 -8.70 -0.52 -13.85
C LEU A 177 -9.40 -1.64 -14.61
N HIS A 178 -10.05 -1.31 -15.73
CA HIS A 178 -10.69 -2.30 -16.60
C HIS A 178 -9.68 -3.34 -17.10
N ARG A 179 -8.51 -2.89 -17.59
CA ARG A 179 -7.40 -3.75 -18.03
C ARG A 179 -6.93 -4.66 -16.91
N ALA A 180 -6.66 -4.11 -15.72
CA ALA A 180 -6.20 -4.87 -14.57
C ALA A 180 -7.18 -6.00 -14.20
N ARG A 181 -8.49 -5.70 -14.14
CA ARG A 181 -9.54 -6.70 -13.88
C ARG A 181 -9.63 -7.77 -14.97
N GLY A 182 -9.46 -7.39 -16.24
CA GLY A 182 -9.42 -8.33 -17.36
C GLY A 182 -8.25 -9.31 -17.24
N LEU A 183 -7.05 -8.80 -16.95
CA LEU A 183 -5.85 -9.61 -16.75
C LEU A 183 -5.98 -10.55 -15.53
N LEU A 184 -6.51 -10.05 -14.42
CA LEU A 184 -6.77 -10.90 -13.24
C LEU A 184 -7.80 -11.99 -13.56
N ARG A 185 -8.88 -11.67 -14.27
CA ARG A 185 -9.89 -12.65 -14.67
C ARG A 185 -9.31 -13.74 -15.56
N ALA A 186 -8.46 -13.41 -16.52
CA ALA A 186 -7.78 -14.42 -17.34
C ALA A 186 -6.93 -15.34 -16.46
N ARG A 187 -6.11 -14.79 -15.56
CA ARG A 187 -5.23 -15.59 -14.70
C ARG A 187 -5.96 -16.43 -13.66
N LEU A 188 -6.99 -15.90 -13.02
CA LEU A 188 -7.77 -16.61 -12.01
C LEU A 188 -8.78 -17.58 -12.64
N GLY A 189 -9.28 -17.28 -13.85
CA GLY A 189 -10.14 -18.16 -14.63
C GLY A 189 -9.39 -19.37 -15.19
N ASP A 190 -8.12 -19.21 -15.56
CA ASP A 190 -7.23 -20.33 -15.95
C ASP A 190 -6.76 -21.18 -14.75
N MET A 191 -7.01 -20.74 -13.51
CA MET A 191 -6.66 -21.45 -12.27
C MET A 191 -7.79 -22.35 -11.72
N THR A 192 -8.97 -22.35 -12.34
CA THR A 192 -10.12 -23.20 -11.96
C THR A 192 -10.33 -24.31 -12.99
#